data_AF-A0A7S0U7A3-F1
#
_entry.id   AF-A0A7S0U7A3-F1
#
_cell.length_a   1.000
_cell.length_b   1.000
_cell.length_c   1.000
_cell.angle_alpha   90.00
_cell.angle_beta   90.00
_cell.angle_gamma   90.00
#
_symmetry.space_group_name_H-M   'P 1'
#
loop_
_entity.id
_entity.type
_entity.pdbx_description
1 polymer ?
#
loop_
_entity_poly.entity_id
_entity_poly.type
_entity_poly.pdbx_seq_one_letter_code
_entity_poly.pdbx_strand_id
1 'polypeptide(L)'
;GENWWYRRKCNKKVKYVGARDQMVRMRDGMGVCSWPDPPWGGGESYYGMWREDQPNMHGLFRWFDGDMYMGEWVEGKMQGYGIYTYSSRGKHPNDRYEGGYFQSQRQGSGIYFYAGPN
;
A
#
# COMPACT_ATOMS: atom_id res chain seq x y z
N GLY A 1 -5.09 15.39 -10.05
CA GLY A 1 -4.73 14.66 -8.82
C GLY A 1 -5.71 13.53 -8.61
N GLU A 2 -5.56 12.46 -9.39
CA GLU A 2 -6.40 11.27 -9.25
C GLU A 2 -5.77 10.33 -8.22
N ASN A 3 -6.59 9.77 -7.33
CA ASN A 3 -6.15 8.75 -6.40
C ASN A 3 -5.54 7.57 -7.16
N TRP A 4 -4.26 7.29 -6.94
CA TRP A 4 -3.51 6.22 -7.59
C TRP A 4 -4.22 4.84 -7.49
N TRP A 5 -4.92 4.60 -6.37
CA TRP A 5 -5.70 3.39 -6.14
C TRP A 5 -6.93 3.23 -7.06
N TYR A 6 -7.52 4.34 -7.54
CA TYR A 6 -8.78 4.35 -8.29
C TYR A 6 -8.63 3.66 -9.66
N ARG A 7 -7.48 3.83 -10.31
CA ARG A 7 -7.17 3.21 -11.61
C ARG A 7 -7.16 1.67 -11.55
N ARG A 8 -7.02 1.07 -10.36
CA ARG A 8 -6.89 -0.38 -10.15
C ARG A 8 -8.17 -1.09 -9.72
N LYS A 9 -9.27 -0.38 -9.37
CA LYS A 9 -10.56 -0.98 -9.01
C LYS A 9 -11.20 -1.79 -10.15
N CYS A 10 -10.88 -1.51 -11.41
CA CYS A 10 -11.60 -2.04 -12.57
C CYS A 10 -11.01 -3.34 -13.18
N ASN A 11 -10.04 -4.01 -12.55
CA ASN A 11 -9.39 -5.17 -13.15
C ASN A 11 -10.03 -6.51 -12.71
N LYS A 12 -10.60 -7.25 -13.67
CA LYS A 12 -11.23 -8.58 -13.47
C LYS A 12 -10.28 -9.66 -12.94
N LYS A 13 -8.97 -9.43 -12.92
CA LYS A 13 -7.95 -10.36 -12.42
C LYS A 13 -7.53 -10.12 -10.98
N VAL A 14 -8.10 -9.10 -10.31
CA VAL A 14 -7.80 -8.83 -8.89
C VAL A 14 -8.30 -9.99 -8.04
N LYS A 15 -7.40 -10.57 -7.25
CA LYS A 15 -7.75 -11.60 -6.26
C LYS A 15 -7.94 -10.93 -4.91
N TYR A 16 -9.07 -11.18 -4.27
CA TYR A 16 -9.32 -10.74 -2.90
C TYR A 16 -9.74 -11.90 -2.02
N VAL A 17 -9.08 -12.02 -0.88
CA VAL A 17 -9.37 -12.98 0.19
C VAL A 17 -9.52 -12.18 1.48
N GLY A 18 -10.71 -12.19 2.07
CA GLY A 18 -10.98 -11.41 3.27
C GLY A 18 -12.47 -11.20 3.51
N ALA A 19 -12.77 -10.40 4.53
CA ALA A 19 -14.14 -10.04 4.88
C ALA A 19 -14.79 -9.18 3.77
N ARG A 20 -16.08 -9.45 3.52
CA ARG A 20 -16.89 -8.70 2.55
C ARG A 20 -18.21 -8.37 3.20
N ASP A 21 -18.69 -7.16 2.97
CA ASP A 21 -20.08 -6.83 3.22
C ASP A 21 -20.93 -7.58 2.19
N GLN A 22 -21.79 -8.48 2.68
CA GLN A 22 -22.62 -9.35 1.83
C GLN A 22 -23.76 -8.59 1.14
N MET A 23 -24.15 -7.43 1.66
CA MET A 23 -25.27 -6.63 1.18
C MET A 23 -24.83 -5.72 0.02
N VAL A 24 -23.69 -5.05 0.16
CA VAL A 24 -23.15 -4.16 -0.90
C VAL A 24 -22.09 -4.82 -1.78
N ARG A 25 -21.66 -6.06 -1.47
CA ARG A 25 -20.60 -6.80 -2.17
C ARG A 25 -19.27 -6.06 -2.23
N MET A 26 -19.00 -5.21 -1.23
CA MET A 26 -17.75 -4.47 -1.08
C MET A 26 -16.81 -5.17 -0.11
N ARG A 27 -15.51 -4.92 -0.26
CA ARG A 27 -14.50 -5.31 0.72
C ARG A 27 -14.62 -4.42 1.95
N ASP A 28 -14.81 -5.06 3.10
CA ASP A 28 -14.93 -4.41 4.39
C ASP A 28 -14.33 -5.34 5.46
N GLY A 29 -13.50 -4.80 6.34
CA GLY A 29 -12.73 -5.55 7.33
C GLY A 29 -11.39 -6.07 6.81
N MET A 30 -10.80 -7.02 7.54
CA MET A 30 -9.47 -7.53 7.24
C MET A 30 -9.45 -8.32 5.93
N GLY A 31 -8.46 -8.07 5.08
CA GLY A 31 -8.28 -8.84 3.86
C GLY A 31 -7.01 -8.57 3.08
N VAL A 32 -6.80 -9.43 2.10
CA VAL A 32 -5.65 -9.42 1.19
C VAL A 32 -6.16 -9.20 -0.21
N CYS A 33 -5.61 -8.19 -0.87
CA CYS A 33 -5.81 -7.94 -2.29
C CYS A 33 -4.49 -8.13 -3.02
N SER A 34 -4.49 -8.92 -4.09
CA SER A 34 -3.33 -9.11 -4.96
C SER A 34 -3.71 -8.71 -6.38
N TRP A 35 -2.92 -7.82 -6.97
CA TRP A 35 -3.08 -7.39 -8.34
C TRP A 35 -2.12 -8.17 -9.24
N PRO A 36 -2.55 -8.53 -10.46
CA PRO A 36 -1.72 -9.29 -11.38
C PRO A 36 -0.45 -8.53 -11.77
N ASP A 37 0.64 -9.27 -11.91
CA ASP A 37 1.95 -8.77 -12.31
C ASP A 37 1.87 -8.10 -13.70
N PRO A 38 2.50 -6.93 -13.88
CA PRO A 38 2.75 -6.39 -15.21
C PRO A 38 3.78 -7.27 -15.95
N PRO A 39 3.82 -7.24 -17.29
CA PRO A 39 4.78 -8.03 -18.09
C PRO A 39 6.25 -7.77 -17.76
N TRP A 40 6.53 -6.59 -17.20
CA TRP A 40 7.86 -6.10 -16.85
C TRP A 40 8.26 -6.42 -15.39
N GLY A 41 7.42 -7.19 -14.67
CA GLY A 41 7.75 -7.85 -13.42
C GLY A 41 7.13 -7.25 -12.15
N GLY A 42 6.75 -8.14 -11.23
CA GLY A 42 6.36 -7.85 -9.85
C GLY A 42 4.86 -7.62 -9.64
N GLY A 43 4.22 -8.45 -8.81
CA GLY A 43 2.85 -8.21 -8.37
C GLY A 43 2.75 -7.11 -7.32
N GLU A 44 1.58 -6.47 -7.26
CA GLU A 44 1.23 -5.63 -6.12
C GLU A 44 0.34 -6.37 -5.17
N SER A 45 0.42 -6.01 -3.90
CA SER A 45 -0.46 -6.56 -2.89
C SER A 45 -0.73 -5.57 -1.77
N TYR A 46 -1.92 -5.67 -1.20
CA TYR A 46 -2.29 -5.00 0.03
C TYR A 46 -2.79 -6.03 1.02
N TYR A 47 -2.24 -5.98 2.22
CA TYR A 47 -2.67 -6.73 3.38
C TYR A 47 -3.11 -5.73 4.44
N GLY A 48 -4.38 -5.71 4.81
CA GLY A 48 -4.84 -4.77 5.82
C GLY A 48 -6.35 -4.67 5.92
N MET A 49 -6.79 -3.63 6.61
CA MET A 49 -8.19 -3.32 6.78
C MET A 49 -8.75 -2.64 5.52
N TRP A 50 -9.96 -3.04 5.16
CA TRP A 50 -10.72 -2.48 4.06
C TRP A 50 -11.96 -1.79 4.60
N ARG A 51 -12.40 -0.74 3.92
CA ARG A 51 -13.72 -0.15 4.09
C ARG A 51 -14.18 0.39 2.73
N GLU A 52 -15.38 0.03 2.31
CA GLU A 52 -15.96 0.51 1.05
C GLU A 52 -15.01 0.33 -0.17
N ASP A 53 -14.38 -0.85 -0.24
CA ASP A 53 -13.39 -1.21 -1.26
C ASP A 53 -12.11 -0.37 -1.28
N GLN A 54 -11.78 0.32 -0.20
CA GLN A 54 -10.57 1.12 -0.06
C GLN A 54 -9.71 0.64 1.12
N PRO A 55 -8.37 0.67 1.00
CA PRO A 55 -7.48 0.54 2.14
C PRO A 55 -7.84 1.54 3.23
N ASN A 56 -7.93 1.06 4.47
CA ASN A 56 -8.31 1.87 5.61
C ASN A 56 -7.62 1.37 6.89
N MET A 57 -7.60 2.18 7.95
CA MET A 57 -6.92 1.88 9.21
C MET A 57 -5.48 1.40 8.98
N HIS A 58 -5.06 0.24 9.46
CA HIS A 58 -3.68 -0.23 9.30
C HIS A 58 -3.55 -1.24 8.17
N GLY A 59 -2.45 -1.14 7.43
CA GLY A 59 -2.12 -2.11 6.39
C GLY A 59 -0.72 -1.98 5.81
N LEU A 60 -0.30 -3.06 5.16
CA LEU A 60 0.92 -3.20 4.40
C LEU A 60 0.59 -3.20 2.91
N PHE A 61 1.12 -2.24 2.17
CA PHE A 61 1.09 -2.22 0.73
C PHE A 61 2.46 -2.54 0.16
N ARG A 62 2.50 -3.38 -0.87
CA ARG A 62 3.70 -3.68 -1.67
C ARG A 62 3.43 -3.28 -3.11
N TRP A 63 4.27 -2.40 -3.63
CA TRP A 63 4.25 -1.95 -5.02
C TRP A 63 4.97 -2.94 -5.95
N PHE A 64 4.72 -2.80 -7.26
CA PHE A 64 5.24 -3.71 -8.28
C PHE A 64 6.76 -3.61 -8.42
N ASP A 65 7.30 -2.40 -8.20
CA ASP A 65 8.72 -2.11 -8.13
C ASP A 65 9.40 -2.79 -6.92
N GLY A 66 8.62 -3.15 -5.91
CA GLY A 66 9.06 -3.81 -4.67
C GLY A 66 9.14 -2.85 -3.49
N ASP A 67 8.80 -1.58 -3.67
CA ASP A 67 8.65 -0.64 -2.55
C ASP A 67 7.52 -1.16 -1.64
N MET A 68 7.61 -0.82 -0.36
CA MET A 68 6.63 -1.23 0.64
C MET A 68 6.28 -0.07 1.55
N TYR A 69 5.02 -0.02 1.97
CA TYR A 69 4.55 0.88 3.00
C TYR A 69 3.73 0.12 4.03
N MET A 70 4.09 0.28 5.29
CA MET A 70 3.33 -0.21 6.43
C MET A 70 2.92 0.97 7.28
N GLY A 71 1.62 1.17 7.49
CA GLY A 71 1.15 2.31 8.27
C GLY A 71 -0.36 2.48 8.18
N GLU A 72 -0.79 3.70 8.50
CA GLU A 72 -2.19 4.07 8.48
C GLU A 72 -2.68 4.45 7.07
N TRP A 73 -3.93 4.14 6.80
CA TRP A 73 -4.63 4.34 5.55
C TRP A 73 -5.98 4.98 5.84
N VAL A 74 -6.36 5.98 5.06
CA VAL A 74 -7.72 6.52 5.06
C VAL A 74 -8.11 6.78 3.62
N GLU A 75 -9.23 6.19 3.18
CA GLU A 75 -9.73 6.35 1.81
C GLU A 75 -8.67 6.01 0.73
N GLY A 76 -7.89 4.95 0.99
CA GLY A 76 -6.84 4.48 0.10
C GLY A 76 -5.60 5.38 0.02
N LYS A 77 -5.46 6.37 0.91
CA LYS A 77 -4.28 7.23 1.02
C LYS A 77 -3.49 6.91 2.29
N MET A 78 -2.17 7.00 2.21
CA MET A 78 -1.31 6.88 3.39
C MET A 78 -1.57 8.06 4.31
N GLN A 79 -1.69 7.79 5.60
CA GLN A 79 -2.01 8.74 6.65
C GLN A 79 -1.20 8.43 7.90
N GLY A 80 -1.25 9.34 8.88
CA GLY A 80 -0.72 9.11 10.22
C GLY A 80 0.76 8.75 10.20
N TYR A 81 1.17 7.83 11.07
CA TYR A 81 2.55 7.34 11.07
C TYR A 81 2.69 6.14 10.12
N GLY A 82 3.81 6.10 9.39
CA GLY A 82 4.10 4.96 8.52
C GLY A 82 5.59 4.75 8.26
N ILE A 83 5.88 3.53 7.81
CA ILE A 83 7.20 3.03 7.46
C ILE A 83 7.20 2.74 5.97
N TYR A 84 8.01 3.48 5.22
CA TYR A 84 8.24 3.25 3.81
C TYR A 84 9.60 2.59 3.61
N THR A 85 9.63 1.44 2.97
CA THR A 85 10.86 0.71 2.62
C THR A 85 11.03 0.74 1.12
N TYR A 86 12.18 1.23 0.67
CA TYR A 86 12.54 1.25 -0.74
C TYR A 86 12.97 -0.14 -1.22
N SER A 87 12.56 -0.49 -2.43
CA SER A 87 12.87 -1.75 -3.09
C SER A 87 14.38 -1.98 -3.15
N SER A 88 14.81 -3.21 -2.91
CA SER A 88 16.19 -3.65 -3.11
C SER A 88 16.70 -3.48 -4.55
N ARG A 89 15.79 -3.30 -5.52
CA ARG A 89 16.09 -3.10 -6.94
C ARG A 89 16.09 -1.62 -7.35
N GLY A 90 15.77 -0.73 -6.41
CA GLY A 90 15.63 0.71 -6.64
C GLY A 90 16.93 1.49 -6.48
N LYS A 91 16.83 2.81 -6.57
CA LYS A 91 17.95 3.76 -6.39
C LYS A 91 18.50 3.80 -4.96
N HIS A 92 17.64 3.46 -4.00
CA HIS A 92 17.89 3.53 -2.56
C HIS A 92 17.62 2.16 -1.94
N PRO A 93 18.45 1.14 -2.27
CA PRO A 93 18.10 -0.25 -2.00
C PRO A 93 17.98 -0.52 -0.51
N ASN A 94 16.79 -0.94 -0.06
CA ASN A 94 16.47 -1.23 1.35
C ASN A 94 16.54 -0.04 2.30
N ASP A 95 16.71 1.19 1.79
CA ASP A 95 16.54 2.38 2.62
C ASP A 95 15.12 2.40 3.20
N ARG A 96 14.98 3.04 4.35
CA ARG A 96 13.69 3.12 5.05
C ARG A 96 13.44 4.50 5.60
N TYR A 97 12.24 5.02 5.38
CA TYR A 97 11.74 6.23 6.01
C TYR A 97 10.65 5.88 7.01
N GLU A 98 10.74 6.47 8.20
CA GLU A 98 9.74 6.35 9.26
C GLU A 98 9.26 7.75 9.63
N GLY A 99 7.97 8.03 9.52
CA GLY A 99 7.47 9.36 9.84
C GLY A 99 6.00 9.57 9.51
N GLY A 100 5.59 10.85 9.57
CA GLY A 100 4.22 11.26 9.32
C GLY A 100 3.85 11.28 7.83
N TYR A 101 2.60 10.95 7.54
CA TYR A 101 1.98 10.99 6.23
C TYR A 101 0.64 11.71 6.33
N PHE A 102 0.36 12.57 5.34
CA PHE A 102 -0.97 13.16 5.14
C PHE A 102 -1.31 13.12 3.66
N GLN A 103 -2.43 12.48 3.32
CA GLN A 103 -2.88 12.32 1.94
C GLN A 103 -1.78 11.79 1.00
N SER A 104 -1.07 10.74 1.42
CA SER A 104 0.04 10.12 0.70
C SER A 104 1.31 10.97 0.53
N GLN A 105 1.40 12.13 1.19
CA GLN A 105 2.60 12.96 1.22
C GLN A 105 3.26 12.87 2.58
N ARG A 106 4.60 12.78 2.62
CA ARG A 106 5.37 12.85 3.87
C ARG A 106 5.13 14.21 4.54
N GLN A 107 4.89 14.20 5.84
CA GLN A 107 4.61 15.38 6.65
C GLN A 107 5.31 15.29 8.01
N GLY A 108 5.66 16.45 8.55
CA GLY A 108 6.28 16.54 9.87
C GLY A 108 7.70 15.96 9.93
N SER A 109 8.13 15.62 11.14
CA SER A 109 9.43 15.02 11.39
C SER A 109 9.41 13.52 11.09
N GLY A 110 10.48 13.02 10.48
CA GLY A 110 10.68 11.59 10.26
C GLY A 110 12.17 11.24 10.29
N ILE A 111 12.45 9.96 10.43
CA ILE A 111 13.80 9.41 10.48
C ILE A 111 14.04 8.66 9.18
N TYR A 112 15.17 8.94 8.53
CA TYR A 112 15.61 8.20 7.36
C TYR A 112 16.76 7.28 7.76
N PHE A 113 16.60 6.00 7.47
CA PHE A 113 17.60 4.96 7.68
C PHE A 113 18.20 4.60 6.32
N TYR A 114 19.51 4.82 6.19
CA TYR A 114 20.26 4.34 5.05
C TYR A 114 20.59 2.87 5.28
N ALA A 115 20.24 2.01 4.32
CA ALA A 115 20.78 0.68 4.30
C ALA A 115 22.28 0.82 4.01
N GLY A 116 23.11 0.46 5.00
CA GLY A 116 24.56 0.49 4.82
C GLY A 116 24.99 -0.36 3.62
N PRO A 117 26.18 -0.12 3.05
CA PRO A 117 26.77 -1.08 2.14
C PRO A 117 26.91 -2.42 2.89
N ASN A 118 26.38 -3.48 2.31
CA ASN A 118 26.62 -4.85 2.78
C ASN A 118 28.12 -5.16 2.81
#